data_AF-A0A0F9JWW3-F1
#
_entry.id   AF-A0A0F9JWW3-F1
#
_cell.length_a   1.000
_cell.length_b   1.000
_cell.length_c   1.000
_cell.angle_alpha   90.00
_cell.angle_beta   90.00
_cell.angle_gamma   90.00
#
_symmetry.space_group_name_H-M   'P 1'
#
loop_
_entity.id
_entity.type
_entity.pdbx_description
1 polymer ?
#
loop_
_entity_poly.entity_id
_entity_poly.type
_entity_poly.pdbx_seq_one_letter_code
_entity_poly.pdbx_strand_id
1 'polypeptide(L)'
;MDILKNKFILAFLFLLIGSSIIVSAQITTIQTQVLDLAERARDYFIEATKGNIVGQTTGNVFGHNLALGASTEDIQGQGGILIFLETTELITIVSDNTNDDLIGTNANSVLVEGLDVNFDEISEIVNLSGITSVNTTNGFIRVNKLIINEVGNYTVSNAGTITATAATSGSLQLQIDPSQGQSQSTHYTIPAGQNLIITHLSGSIQTGKTVLLEINSRANADDITPPVAPIRVIKVLHGLNSVFGDRSFGNLKFDEKTDLWLSGRTTAGGAGAIIEVNYDFIQYAIGS
;
A
#
# COMPACT_ATOMS: atom_id res chain seq x y z
N MET A 1 73.00 1.13 69.72
CA MET A 1 73.36 1.77 70.99
C MET A 1 72.80 3.18 70.96
N ASP A 2 71.73 3.38 71.73
CA ASP A 2 71.13 4.63 72.25
C ASP A 2 70.75 5.77 71.28
N ILE A 3 69.47 6.15 71.09
CA ILE A 3 68.41 6.61 72.02
C ILE A 3 68.62 8.05 72.55
N LEU A 4 67.75 8.95 72.03
CA LEU A 4 67.18 10.20 72.59
C LEU A 4 68.00 11.51 72.73
N LYS A 5 67.45 12.60 72.14
CA LYS A 5 66.89 13.82 72.80
C LYS A 5 66.75 14.95 71.73
N ASN A 6 65.58 15.31 71.21
CA ASN A 6 64.44 16.05 71.78
C ASN A 6 64.70 17.55 72.09
N LYS A 7 64.02 18.46 71.35
CA LYS A 7 63.57 19.87 71.66
C LYS A 7 63.11 20.53 70.32
N PHE A 8 61.85 20.55 69.87
CA PHE A 8 60.60 21.23 70.29
C PHE A 8 60.56 22.79 70.13
N ILE A 9 59.53 23.27 69.37
CA ILE A 9 58.83 24.59 69.35
C ILE A 9 59.50 25.70 68.47
N LEU A 10 58.90 26.39 67.48
CA LEU A 10 57.57 27.05 67.38
C LEU A 10 57.06 27.27 65.92
N ALA A 11 55.73 27.16 65.76
CA ALA A 11 54.75 27.61 64.76
C ALA A 11 55.06 28.91 63.94
N PHE A 12 54.48 29.31 62.79
CA PHE A 12 53.30 28.93 61.98
C PHE A 12 53.40 29.75 60.66
N LEU A 13 53.16 29.17 59.46
CA LEU A 13 52.36 29.81 58.38
C LEU A 13 52.07 28.82 57.23
N PHE A 14 50.78 28.44 57.17
CA PHE A 14 49.92 28.04 56.03
C PHE A 14 50.50 28.20 54.60
N LEU A 15 50.27 27.34 53.58
CA LEU A 15 49.08 26.57 53.21
C LEU A 15 49.38 25.63 52.00
N LEU A 16 48.84 24.40 52.06
CA LEU A 16 48.48 23.38 51.03
C LEU A 16 49.39 23.11 49.80
N ILE A 17 50.03 21.93 49.71
CA ILE A 17 49.55 20.67 49.09
C ILE A 17 49.27 20.78 47.57
N GLY A 18 50.01 19.96 46.81
CA GLY A 18 49.71 19.71 45.39
C GLY A 18 50.72 18.77 44.74
N SER A 19 51.00 17.62 45.35
CA SER A 19 51.73 16.54 44.68
C SER A 19 50.90 16.01 43.51
N SER A 20 51.46 16.10 42.31
CA SER A 20 50.87 15.66 41.04
C SER A 20 50.58 14.16 41.08
N ILE A 21 49.31 13.80 41.22
CA ILE A 21 48.84 12.45 40.95
C ILE A 21 48.65 12.36 39.43
N ILE A 22 49.54 11.65 38.75
CA ILE A 22 49.32 11.24 37.36
C ILE A 22 48.26 10.14 37.40
N VAL A 23 47.00 10.49 37.20
CA VAL A 23 45.98 9.52 36.81
C VAL A 23 46.09 9.38 35.31
N SER A 24 46.51 8.20 34.84
CA SER A 24 46.31 7.81 33.45
C SER A 24 44.81 7.83 33.17
N ALA A 25 44.32 8.88 32.51
CA ALA A 25 43.03 8.82 31.87
C ALA A 25 43.15 7.76 30.77
N GLN A 26 42.72 6.53 31.08
CA GLN A 26 42.24 5.67 30.01
C GLN A 26 41.11 6.45 29.36
N ILE A 27 41.35 6.91 28.13
CA ILE A 27 40.27 7.28 27.24
C ILE A 27 39.53 5.97 27.04
N THR A 28 38.52 5.73 27.86
CA THR A 28 37.38 4.92 27.46
C THR A 28 36.85 5.69 26.27
N THR A 29 37.27 5.31 25.06
CA THR A 29 36.48 5.57 23.88
C THR A 29 35.16 4.89 24.20
N ILE A 30 34.25 5.64 24.80
CA ILE A 30 32.84 5.48 24.54
C ILE A 30 32.85 5.46 23.02
N GLN A 31 32.68 4.26 22.43
CA GLN A 31 32.22 4.17 21.07
C GLN A 31 30.92 4.97 21.11
N THR A 32 31.02 6.27 20.84
CA THR A 32 30.01 6.93 20.06
C THR A 32 29.80 5.95 18.94
N GLN A 33 28.66 5.26 18.93
CA GLN A 33 28.17 4.59 17.75
C GLN A 33 28.03 5.70 16.71
N VAL A 34 29.16 6.07 16.12
CA VAL A 34 29.20 6.52 14.75
C VAL A 34 28.80 5.25 14.01
N LEU A 35 27.50 4.98 13.93
CA LEU A 35 27.01 4.31 12.75
C LEU A 35 27.62 5.12 11.62
N ASP A 36 28.55 4.51 10.91
CA ASP A 36 29.11 5.06 9.71
C ASP A 36 27.92 5.44 8.81
N LEU A 37 27.74 6.73 8.52
CA LEU A 37 26.63 7.19 7.70
C LEU A 37 26.70 6.58 6.28
N ALA A 38 27.85 6.03 5.88
CA ALA A 38 28.00 5.27 4.65
C ALA A 38 27.23 3.93 4.68
N GLU A 39 27.04 3.31 5.85
CA GLU A 39 26.19 2.12 6.04
C GLU A 39 24.70 2.50 6.31
N ARG A 40 24.42 3.81 6.51
CA ARG A 40 23.08 4.40 6.71
C ARG A 40 22.40 4.98 5.46
N ALA A 41 22.98 4.84 4.27
CA ALA A 41 22.25 5.11 3.03
C ALA A 41 21.57 3.83 2.50
N ARG A 42 21.01 2.99 3.38
CA ARG A 42 20.07 1.96 2.92
C ARG A 42 18.81 2.69 2.49
N ASP A 43 18.37 2.43 1.25
CA ASP A 43 17.12 2.99 0.76
C ASP A 43 16.00 2.56 1.72
N TYR A 44 15.38 3.54 2.37
CA TYR A 44 14.33 3.33 3.34
C TYR A 44 13.21 2.44 2.79
N PHE A 45 12.91 2.57 1.49
CA PHE A 45 11.91 1.73 0.82
C PHE A 45 12.38 0.27 0.77
N ILE A 46 13.64 0.01 0.42
CA ILE A 46 14.20 -1.34 0.37
C ILE A 46 14.19 -1.98 1.77
N GLU A 47 14.49 -1.22 2.81
CA GLU A 47 14.50 -1.74 4.18
C GLU A 47 13.10 -1.97 4.74
N ALA A 48 12.13 -1.12 4.40
CA ALA A 48 10.72 -1.36 4.69
C ALA A 48 10.21 -2.60 3.94
N THR A 49 10.53 -2.75 2.64
CA THR A 49 10.15 -3.94 1.85
C THR A 49 10.76 -5.22 2.40
N LYS A 50 11.98 -5.18 2.93
CA LYS A 50 12.60 -6.33 3.61
C LYS A 50 11.96 -6.67 4.97
N GLY A 51 11.13 -5.79 5.52
CA GLY A 51 10.59 -5.92 6.89
C GLY A 51 11.60 -5.55 7.98
N ASN A 52 12.70 -4.88 7.63
CA ASN A 52 13.70 -4.42 8.62
C ASN A 52 13.22 -3.20 9.42
N ILE A 53 12.14 -2.55 8.97
CA ILE A 53 11.46 -1.46 9.65
C ILE A 53 10.16 -1.99 10.24
N VAL A 54 10.15 -2.19 11.56
CA VAL A 54 9.01 -2.77 12.28
C VAL A 54 7.78 -1.88 12.14
N GLY A 55 6.62 -2.49 11.88
CA GLY A 55 5.34 -1.80 11.82
C GLY A 55 5.07 -1.06 10.50
N GLN A 56 5.88 -1.31 9.46
CA GLN A 56 5.69 -0.76 8.13
C GLN A 56 5.68 -1.86 7.07
N THR A 57 4.81 -1.70 6.08
CA THR A 57 4.76 -2.54 4.89
C THR A 57 4.80 -1.64 3.66
N THR A 58 5.45 -2.11 2.60
CA THR A 58 5.41 -1.45 1.29
C THR A 58 4.47 -2.21 0.37
N GLY A 59 3.74 -1.50 -0.47
CA GLY A 59 2.91 -2.12 -1.49
C GLY A 59 2.93 -1.36 -2.79
N ASN A 60 2.36 -1.98 -3.81
CA ASN A 60 2.11 -1.42 -5.12
C ASN A 60 0.65 -1.72 -5.47
N VAL A 61 -0.07 -0.69 -5.88
CA VAL A 61 -1.39 -0.83 -6.52
C VAL A 61 -1.25 -0.39 -7.96
N PHE A 62 -1.80 -1.17 -8.87
CA PHE A 62 -1.79 -0.86 -10.29
C PHE A 62 -3.10 -1.25 -10.95
N GLY A 63 -3.45 -0.51 -11.99
CA GLY A 63 -4.63 -0.80 -12.79
C GLY A 63 -4.48 -0.24 -14.20
N HIS A 64 -5.31 -0.75 -15.10
CA HIS A 64 -5.43 -0.21 -16.44
C HIS A 64 -6.88 0.16 -16.74
N ASN A 65 -7.08 0.92 -17.81
CA ASN A 65 -8.35 0.99 -18.50
C ASN A 65 -8.05 0.89 -20.00
N LEU A 66 -8.57 -0.16 -20.66
CA LEU A 66 -8.27 -0.45 -22.06
C LEU A 66 -9.12 0.38 -23.04
N ALA A 67 -10.11 1.11 -22.56
CA ALA A 67 -11.08 1.81 -23.38
C ALA A 67 -11.48 3.18 -22.81
N LEU A 68 -10.51 3.92 -22.23
CA LEU A 68 -10.77 5.19 -21.56
C LEU A 68 -11.46 6.19 -22.50
N GLY A 69 -12.65 6.65 -22.10
CA GLY A 69 -13.54 7.50 -22.87
C GLY A 69 -13.26 8.99 -22.73
N ALA A 70 -14.18 9.82 -23.22
CA ALA A 70 -14.15 11.28 -23.06
C ALA A 70 -14.80 11.75 -21.74
N SER A 71 -15.63 10.90 -21.15
CA SER A 71 -16.12 11.04 -19.78
C SER A 71 -15.08 10.48 -18.80
N THR A 72 -15.10 10.99 -17.56
CA THR A 72 -14.24 10.45 -16.51
C THR A 72 -14.66 9.02 -16.17
N GLU A 73 -13.68 8.12 -16.14
CA GLU A 73 -13.81 6.73 -15.72
C GLU A 73 -12.66 6.40 -14.76
N ASP A 74 -12.86 5.38 -13.93
CA ASP A 74 -11.82 4.88 -13.06
C ASP A 74 -10.79 4.07 -13.86
N ILE A 75 -9.56 4.03 -13.35
CA ILE A 75 -8.51 3.19 -13.92
C ILE A 75 -8.61 1.80 -13.27
N GLN A 76 -9.42 0.95 -13.89
CA GLN A 76 -9.73 -0.42 -13.49
C GLN A 76 -10.09 -1.30 -14.69
N GLY A 77 -9.78 -2.59 -14.62
CA GLY A 77 -9.87 -3.54 -15.74
C GLY A 77 -11.26 -3.61 -16.39
N GLN A 78 -12.31 -3.55 -15.58
CA GLN A 78 -13.71 -3.53 -16.02
C GLN A 78 -14.18 -2.19 -16.63
N GLY A 79 -13.38 -1.12 -16.52
CA GLY A 79 -13.75 0.23 -16.93
C GLY A 79 -14.85 0.86 -16.06
N GLY A 80 -15.46 1.95 -16.54
CA GLY A 80 -16.55 2.62 -15.83
C GLY A 80 -16.15 3.22 -14.48
N ILE A 81 -17.13 3.45 -13.61
CA ILE A 81 -16.95 4.00 -12.27
C ILE A 81 -17.37 2.95 -11.24
N LEU A 82 -16.50 2.65 -10.29
CA LEU A 82 -16.81 1.75 -9.18
C LEU A 82 -17.84 2.40 -8.24
N ILE A 83 -18.82 1.62 -7.81
CA ILE A 83 -19.73 2.00 -6.73
C ILE A 83 -19.22 1.37 -5.44
N PHE A 84 -18.72 2.20 -4.52
CA PHE A 84 -18.32 1.77 -3.19
C PHE A 84 -19.54 1.24 -2.40
N LEU A 85 -19.36 0.13 -1.69
CA LEU A 85 -20.40 -0.42 -0.83
C LEU A 85 -20.57 0.43 0.43
N GLU A 86 -21.82 0.65 0.84
CA GLU A 86 -22.16 1.36 2.09
C GLU A 86 -22.39 0.41 3.26
N THR A 87 -22.60 -0.88 2.97
CA THR A 87 -22.74 -1.96 3.96
C THR A 87 -21.98 -3.18 3.49
N THR A 88 -21.52 -4.03 4.41
CA THR A 88 -20.88 -5.30 4.05
C THR A 88 -21.82 -6.20 3.26
N GLU A 89 -21.32 -6.79 2.19
CA GLU A 89 -22.02 -7.81 1.40
C GLU A 89 -21.15 -9.05 1.23
N LEU A 90 -21.77 -10.21 1.04
CA LEU A 90 -21.05 -11.34 0.45
C LEU A 90 -20.67 -10.99 -0.99
N ILE A 91 -19.52 -11.51 -1.43
CA ILE A 91 -19.04 -11.29 -2.79
C ILE A 91 -19.26 -12.56 -3.60
N THR A 92 -20.06 -12.44 -4.65
CA THR A 92 -20.32 -13.48 -5.64
C THR A 92 -19.20 -13.51 -6.66
N ILE A 93 -18.46 -14.62 -6.70
CA ILE A 93 -17.37 -14.88 -7.65
C ILE A 93 -17.86 -15.83 -8.75
N VAL A 94 -17.59 -15.51 -10.01
CA VAL A 94 -17.91 -16.39 -11.15
C VAL A 94 -16.92 -16.18 -12.31
N SER A 95 -16.57 -17.26 -13.03
CA SER A 95 -15.82 -17.19 -14.29
C SER A 95 -16.76 -17.30 -15.49
N ASP A 96 -16.41 -16.71 -16.62
CA ASP A 96 -17.07 -16.99 -17.91
C ASP A 96 -16.54 -18.27 -18.60
N ASN A 97 -15.58 -18.99 -18.00
CA ASN A 97 -14.97 -20.20 -18.54
C ASN A 97 -15.21 -21.43 -17.64
N THR A 98 -15.67 -22.53 -18.25
CA THR A 98 -15.98 -23.78 -17.52
C THR A 98 -14.77 -24.50 -16.94
N ASN A 99 -13.55 -24.20 -17.42
CA ASN A 99 -12.32 -24.82 -16.94
C ASN A 99 -11.64 -24.01 -15.82
N ASP A 100 -12.17 -22.84 -15.48
CA ASP A 100 -11.82 -22.12 -14.24
C ASP A 100 -12.71 -22.67 -13.11
N ASP A 101 -12.42 -23.91 -12.72
CA ASP A 101 -13.22 -24.72 -11.80
C ASP A 101 -12.28 -25.42 -10.81
N LEU A 102 -12.76 -25.76 -9.61
CA LEU A 102 -11.97 -26.40 -8.56
C LEU A 102 -11.16 -27.63 -9.02
N ILE A 103 -11.67 -28.41 -9.96
CA ILE A 103 -10.96 -29.57 -10.56
C ILE A 103 -10.59 -29.34 -12.04
N GLY A 104 -10.76 -28.11 -12.52
CA GLY A 104 -10.46 -27.68 -13.87
C GLY A 104 -8.97 -27.50 -14.14
N THR A 105 -8.64 -27.27 -15.41
CA THR A 105 -7.26 -27.13 -15.88
C THR A 105 -6.65 -25.75 -15.65
N ASN A 106 -7.49 -24.74 -15.40
CA ASN A 106 -7.10 -23.33 -15.28
C ASN A 106 -7.24 -22.86 -13.83
N ALA A 107 -7.79 -21.67 -13.55
CA ALA A 107 -7.94 -21.21 -12.17
C ALA A 107 -8.86 -22.13 -11.36
N ASN A 108 -8.39 -22.63 -10.21
CA ASN A 108 -9.19 -23.46 -9.32
C ASN A 108 -9.80 -22.65 -8.17
N SER A 109 -9.09 -21.64 -7.68
CA SER A 109 -9.50 -20.82 -6.55
C SER A 109 -9.00 -19.38 -6.65
N VAL A 110 -9.68 -18.46 -5.98
CA VAL A 110 -9.37 -17.04 -5.92
C VAL A 110 -9.19 -16.64 -4.45
N LEU A 111 -8.08 -15.98 -4.14
CA LEU A 111 -7.90 -15.23 -2.91
C LEU A 111 -8.56 -13.86 -3.06
N VAL A 112 -9.50 -13.56 -2.16
CA VAL A 112 -10.16 -12.26 -2.03
C VAL A 112 -9.51 -11.55 -0.85
N GLU A 113 -8.89 -10.40 -1.10
CA GLU A 113 -8.33 -9.52 -0.06
C GLU A 113 -9.17 -8.24 0.02
N GLY A 114 -9.60 -7.87 1.23
CA GLY A 114 -10.48 -6.73 1.41
C GLY A 114 -10.66 -6.36 2.87
N LEU A 115 -11.74 -5.63 3.16
CA LEU A 115 -12.04 -5.11 4.48
C LEU A 115 -13.43 -5.54 4.96
N ASP A 116 -13.55 -5.82 6.26
CA ASP A 116 -14.81 -6.16 6.91
C ASP A 116 -15.63 -4.90 7.30
N VAL A 117 -16.71 -5.08 8.07
CA VAL A 117 -17.56 -3.96 8.53
C VAL A 117 -16.83 -2.92 9.38
N ASN A 118 -15.76 -3.31 10.06
CA ASN A 118 -14.95 -2.43 10.91
C ASN A 118 -13.80 -1.78 10.13
N PHE A 119 -13.69 -2.07 8.83
CA PHE A 119 -12.56 -1.75 7.97
C PHE A 119 -11.27 -2.48 8.37
N ASP A 120 -11.37 -3.61 9.07
CA ASP A 120 -10.23 -4.45 9.40
C ASP A 120 -9.88 -5.35 8.19
N GLU A 121 -8.58 -5.59 7.96
CA GLU A 121 -8.12 -6.46 6.87
C GLU A 121 -8.61 -7.90 7.05
N ILE A 122 -9.28 -8.42 6.03
CA ILE A 122 -9.73 -9.81 5.96
C ILE A 122 -9.39 -10.41 4.60
N SER A 123 -9.19 -11.73 4.58
CA SER A 123 -8.95 -12.49 3.35
C SER A 123 -9.67 -13.82 3.35
N GLU A 124 -10.14 -14.26 2.19
CA GLU A 124 -10.80 -15.56 2.01
C GLU A 124 -10.38 -16.22 0.69
N ILE A 125 -10.15 -17.53 0.72
CA ILE A 125 -9.96 -18.33 -0.49
C ILE A 125 -11.32 -18.91 -0.90
N VAL A 126 -11.75 -18.58 -2.12
CA VAL A 126 -13.00 -19.06 -2.72
C VAL A 126 -12.67 -20.06 -3.83
N ASN A 127 -13.19 -21.28 -3.71
CA ASN A 127 -13.08 -22.29 -4.76
C ASN A 127 -14.04 -21.98 -5.90
N LEU A 128 -13.52 -21.91 -7.14
CA LEU A 128 -14.32 -21.63 -8.33
C LEU A 128 -15.15 -22.85 -8.75
N SER A 129 -16.26 -22.58 -9.44
CA SER A 129 -17.16 -23.60 -10.00
C SER A 129 -17.45 -23.35 -11.49
N GLY A 130 -16.43 -22.89 -12.23
CA GLY A 130 -16.57 -22.50 -13.64
C GLY A 130 -17.55 -21.34 -13.80
N ILE A 131 -18.58 -21.59 -14.61
CA ILE A 131 -19.66 -20.64 -14.90
C ILE A 131 -20.76 -20.60 -13.84
N THR A 132 -20.65 -21.41 -12.77
CA THR A 132 -21.57 -21.35 -11.63
C THR A 132 -21.01 -20.40 -10.59
N SER A 133 -21.84 -19.48 -10.12
CA SER A 133 -21.44 -18.52 -9.11
C SER A 133 -21.26 -19.16 -7.74
N VAL A 134 -20.26 -18.69 -7.01
CA VAL A 134 -19.93 -19.07 -5.64
C VAL A 134 -19.83 -17.80 -4.80
N ASN A 135 -20.30 -17.83 -3.56
CA ASN A 135 -20.19 -16.68 -2.66
C ASN A 135 -19.01 -16.86 -1.71
N THR A 136 -18.42 -15.74 -1.29
CA THR A 136 -17.65 -15.70 -0.05
C THR A 136 -18.51 -16.11 1.14
N THR A 137 -17.84 -16.51 2.22
CA THR A 137 -18.42 -16.79 3.53
C THR A 137 -18.39 -15.52 4.39
N ASN A 138 -17.30 -14.75 4.28
CA ASN A 138 -17.16 -13.46 4.95
C ASN A 138 -17.84 -12.35 4.15
N GLY A 139 -18.37 -11.36 4.87
CA GLY A 139 -18.88 -10.12 4.28
C GLY A 139 -17.78 -9.08 4.12
N PHE A 140 -17.73 -8.43 2.97
CA PHE A 140 -16.75 -7.41 2.63
C PHE A 140 -17.44 -6.06 2.42
N ILE A 141 -16.89 -4.98 2.98
CA ILE A 141 -17.31 -3.60 2.68
C ILE A 141 -16.40 -2.98 1.60
N ARG A 142 -15.19 -3.51 1.44
CA ARG A 142 -14.25 -3.18 0.36
C ARG A 142 -13.59 -4.45 -0.12
N VAL A 143 -13.36 -4.54 -1.42
CA VAL A 143 -12.52 -5.57 -2.02
C VAL A 143 -11.32 -4.85 -2.64
N ASN A 144 -10.16 -5.01 -2.01
CA ASN A 144 -8.94 -4.31 -2.43
C ASN A 144 -8.19 -5.09 -3.52
N LYS A 145 -8.29 -6.42 -3.51
CA LYS A 145 -7.58 -7.25 -4.50
C LYS A 145 -8.22 -8.62 -4.70
N LEU A 146 -8.16 -9.12 -5.93
CA LEU A 146 -8.38 -10.53 -6.26
C LEU A 146 -7.09 -11.11 -6.84
N ILE A 147 -6.74 -12.33 -6.42
CA ILE A 147 -5.56 -13.04 -6.92
C ILE A 147 -5.97 -14.49 -7.18
N ILE A 148 -5.56 -15.08 -8.30
CA ILE A 148 -5.68 -16.52 -8.50
C ILE A 148 -4.78 -17.22 -7.49
N ASN A 149 -5.39 -17.99 -6.59
CA ASN A 149 -4.69 -18.67 -5.51
C ASN A 149 -4.05 -19.96 -6.02
N GLU A 150 -4.79 -20.75 -6.81
CA GLU A 150 -4.31 -22.02 -7.38
C GLU A 150 -4.80 -22.21 -8.81
N VAL A 151 -4.00 -22.95 -9.58
CA VAL A 151 -4.29 -23.34 -10.97
C VAL A 151 -4.08 -24.84 -11.16
N GLY A 152 -4.85 -25.43 -12.08
CA GLY A 152 -4.82 -26.87 -12.33
C GLY A 152 -3.60 -27.32 -13.14
N ASN A 153 -2.96 -26.40 -13.87
CA ASN A 153 -1.76 -26.64 -14.65
C ASN A 153 -0.70 -25.57 -14.40
N TYR A 154 0.57 -25.98 -14.37
CA TYR A 154 1.69 -25.08 -14.06
C TYR A 154 1.85 -23.90 -15.05
N THR A 155 1.45 -24.07 -16.31
CA THR A 155 1.71 -23.08 -17.38
C THR A 155 0.52 -22.16 -17.66
N VAL A 156 -0.51 -22.15 -16.82
CA VAL A 156 -1.75 -21.40 -17.07
C VAL A 156 -2.10 -20.47 -15.91
N SER A 157 -3.07 -19.59 -16.16
CA SER A 157 -3.74 -18.74 -15.18
C SER A 157 -5.26 -18.97 -15.29
N ASN A 158 -6.09 -17.98 -14.98
CA ASN A 158 -7.49 -17.97 -15.38
C ASN A 158 -7.62 -17.91 -16.92
N ALA A 159 -8.48 -18.75 -17.49
CA ALA A 159 -8.76 -18.72 -18.92
C ALA A 159 -9.91 -17.76 -19.27
N GLY A 160 -10.88 -17.65 -18.38
CA GLY A 160 -12.01 -16.75 -18.48
C GLY A 160 -11.82 -15.46 -17.70
N THR A 161 -12.78 -14.57 -17.89
CA THR A 161 -12.95 -13.40 -17.03
C THR A 161 -13.56 -13.85 -15.71
N ILE A 162 -12.88 -13.58 -14.60
CA ILE A 162 -13.44 -13.83 -13.27
C ILE A 162 -13.94 -12.52 -12.68
N THR A 163 -15.20 -12.49 -12.28
CA THR A 163 -15.86 -11.29 -11.74
C THR A 163 -16.22 -11.49 -10.27
N ALA A 164 -16.08 -10.41 -9.50
CA ALA A 164 -16.48 -10.34 -8.10
C ALA A 164 -17.57 -9.28 -7.93
N THR A 165 -18.80 -9.73 -7.70
CA THR A 165 -20.00 -8.89 -7.66
C THR A 165 -20.58 -8.91 -6.25
N ALA A 166 -20.98 -7.75 -5.73
CA ALA A 166 -21.67 -7.68 -4.45
C ALA A 166 -23.04 -8.39 -4.55
N ALA A 167 -23.27 -9.39 -3.69
CA ALA A 167 -24.35 -10.35 -3.86
C ALA A 167 -25.76 -9.76 -3.75
N THR A 168 -25.93 -8.65 -3.04
CA THR A 168 -27.22 -7.99 -2.81
C THR A 168 -27.42 -6.82 -3.77
N SER A 169 -26.42 -5.93 -3.90
CA SER A 169 -26.52 -4.76 -4.78
C SER A 169 -26.31 -5.06 -6.26
N GLY A 170 -25.66 -6.19 -6.59
CA GLY A 170 -25.33 -6.56 -7.96
C GLY A 170 -24.22 -5.69 -8.57
N SER A 171 -23.52 -4.90 -7.76
CA SER A 171 -22.45 -4.01 -8.22
C SER A 171 -21.15 -4.80 -8.41
N LEU A 172 -20.51 -4.64 -9.58
CA LEU A 172 -19.19 -5.24 -9.85
C LEU A 172 -18.13 -4.53 -9.00
N GLN A 173 -17.46 -5.27 -8.13
CA GLN A 173 -16.46 -4.74 -7.21
C GLN A 173 -15.04 -4.88 -7.78
N LEU A 174 -14.70 -6.03 -8.37
CA LEU A 174 -13.44 -6.27 -9.05
C LEU A 174 -13.57 -7.33 -10.15
N GLN A 175 -12.58 -7.38 -11.03
CA GLN A 175 -12.48 -8.38 -12.10
C GLN A 175 -11.01 -8.80 -12.29
N ILE A 176 -10.80 -10.06 -12.67
CA ILE A 176 -9.55 -10.59 -13.22
C ILE A 176 -9.78 -10.86 -14.71
N ASP A 177 -9.09 -10.12 -15.57
CA ASP A 177 -9.13 -10.33 -17.02
C ASP A 177 -8.45 -11.66 -17.39
N PRO A 178 -8.81 -12.28 -18.53
CA PRO A 178 -8.20 -13.51 -18.99
C PRO A 178 -6.67 -13.47 -18.97
N SER A 179 -6.06 -14.54 -18.46
CA SER A 179 -4.61 -14.73 -18.36
C SER A 179 -3.86 -13.74 -17.47
N GLN A 180 -4.52 -12.89 -16.68
CA GLN A 180 -3.85 -11.89 -15.83
C GLN A 180 -3.45 -12.42 -14.45
N GLY A 181 -4.20 -13.37 -13.89
CA GLY A 181 -3.88 -13.97 -12.58
C GLY A 181 -4.14 -13.06 -11.35
N GLN A 182 -4.44 -11.78 -11.55
CA GLN A 182 -4.86 -10.86 -10.49
C GLN A 182 -5.71 -9.73 -11.06
N SER A 183 -6.50 -9.08 -10.20
CA SER A 183 -7.27 -7.89 -10.58
C SER A 183 -6.36 -6.70 -10.85
N GLN A 184 -6.71 -5.90 -11.84
CA GLN A 184 -5.99 -4.67 -12.22
C GLN A 184 -6.88 -3.47 -11.95
N SER A 185 -6.76 -2.89 -10.76
CA SER A 185 -7.57 -1.75 -10.31
C SER A 185 -6.74 -0.83 -9.42
N THR A 186 -6.94 0.47 -9.57
CA THR A 186 -6.27 1.48 -8.74
C THR A 186 -6.97 1.74 -7.41
N HIS A 187 -8.15 1.15 -7.21
CA HIS A 187 -8.91 1.25 -5.98
C HIS A 187 -8.19 0.56 -4.82
N TYR A 188 -8.05 1.28 -3.72
CA TYR A 188 -7.52 0.76 -2.47
C TYR A 188 -8.11 1.52 -1.30
N THR A 189 -8.59 0.82 -0.29
CA THR A 189 -9.03 1.43 0.96
C THR A 189 -8.03 1.12 2.05
N ILE A 190 -7.58 2.15 2.74
CA ILE A 190 -6.63 2.01 3.84
C ILE A 190 -7.37 1.36 5.02
N PRO A 191 -6.84 0.25 5.56
CA PRO A 191 -7.47 -0.42 6.70
C PRO A 191 -7.55 0.44 7.95
N ALA A 192 -8.44 0.08 8.87
CA ALA A 192 -8.48 0.61 10.21
C ALA A 192 -7.13 0.40 10.93
N GLY A 193 -6.73 1.37 11.75
CA GLY A 193 -5.47 1.36 12.49
C GLY A 193 -4.22 1.63 11.65
N GLN A 194 -4.34 1.91 10.36
CA GLN A 194 -3.22 2.10 9.43
C GLN A 194 -3.25 3.49 8.78
N ASN A 195 -2.08 4.06 8.52
CA ASN A 195 -1.91 5.20 7.62
C ASN A 195 -1.16 4.75 6.36
N LEU A 196 -1.36 5.47 5.25
CA LEU A 196 -0.67 5.21 4.00
C LEU A 196 0.01 6.48 3.48
N ILE A 197 1.22 6.32 2.93
CA ILE A 197 1.92 7.36 2.17
C ILE A 197 2.17 6.85 0.76
N ILE A 198 1.69 7.57 -0.26
CA ILE A 198 2.06 7.31 -1.65
C ILE A 198 3.47 7.87 -1.89
N THR A 199 4.35 7.03 -2.42
CA THR A 199 5.79 7.32 -2.56
C THR A 199 6.22 7.43 -4.01
N HIS A 200 5.49 6.78 -4.91
CA HIS A 200 5.72 6.87 -6.34
C HIS A 200 4.40 6.77 -7.09
N LEU A 201 4.31 7.49 -8.21
CA LEU A 201 3.23 7.35 -9.18
C LEU A 201 3.88 7.25 -10.55
N SER A 202 3.51 6.23 -11.31
CA SER A 202 3.93 6.05 -12.70
C SER A 202 2.81 5.49 -13.56
N GLY A 203 3.00 5.56 -14.87
CA GLY A 203 2.06 4.98 -15.80
C GLY A 203 2.48 5.13 -17.25
N SER A 204 1.69 4.52 -18.12
CA SER A 204 1.86 4.55 -19.56
C SER A 204 0.53 4.85 -20.25
N ILE A 205 0.61 5.48 -21.41
CA ILE A 205 -0.54 5.88 -22.22
C ILE A 205 -0.30 5.38 -23.63
N GLN A 206 -1.37 4.89 -24.27
CA GLN A 206 -1.36 4.53 -25.67
C GLN A 206 -0.82 5.66 -26.55
N THR A 207 0.11 5.32 -27.44
CA THR A 207 0.67 6.27 -28.41
C THR A 207 -0.43 6.97 -29.22
N GLY A 208 -0.28 8.28 -29.39
CA GLY A 208 -1.23 9.10 -30.16
C GLY A 208 -2.49 9.50 -29.39
N LYS A 209 -2.61 9.12 -28.12
CA LYS A 209 -3.66 9.57 -27.22
C LYS A 209 -3.11 10.62 -26.26
N THR A 210 -4.01 11.45 -25.74
CA THR A 210 -3.69 12.36 -24.64
C THR A 210 -4.79 12.27 -23.62
N VAL A 211 -4.41 12.12 -22.35
CA VAL A 211 -5.32 11.91 -21.24
C VAL A 211 -5.05 12.90 -20.11
N LEU A 212 -6.09 13.09 -19.32
CA LEU A 212 -6.02 13.68 -18.00
C LEU A 212 -6.17 12.54 -16.98
N LEU A 213 -5.36 12.59 -15.91
CA LEU A 213 -5.40 11.65 -14.80
C LEU A 213 -5.62 12.42 -13.48
N GLU A 214 -6.48 11.88 -12.61
CA GLU A 214 -6.83 12.42 -11.31
C GLU A 214 -6.53 11.37 -10.24
N ILE A 215 -5.92 11.79 -9.14
CA ILE A 215 -5.84 10.99 -7.92
C ILE A 215 -6.98 11.46 -7.02
N ASN A 216 -7.86 10.55 -6.66
CA ASN A 216 -9.02 10.83 -5.84
C ASN A 216 -8.87 10.19 -4.47
N SER A 217 -9.51 10.82 -3.49
CA SER A 217 -9.63 10.26 -2.15
C SER A 217 -10.97 10.61 -1.52
N ARG A 218 -11.44 9.75 -0.61
CA ARG A 218 -12.54 10.07 0.30
C ARG A 218 -12.20 9.52 1.68
N ALA A 219 -12.05 10.41 2.66
CA ALA A 219 -11.80 10.03 4.05
C ALA A 219 -13.08 9.55 4.75
N ASN A 220 -12.93 8.87 5.89
CA ASN A 220 -14.04 8.40 6.74
C ASN A 220 -15.07 7.57 5.94
N ALA A 221 -14.58 6.56 5.22
CA ALA A 221 -15.39 5.67 4.41
C ALA A 221 -16.46 4.89 5.22
N ASP A 222 -16.33 4.84 6.54
CA ASP A 222 -17.29 4.29 7.50
C ASP A 222 -18.43 5.24 7.87
N ASP A 223 -18.34 6.52 7.53
CA ASP A 223 -19.40 7.51 7.77
C ASP A 223 -20.26 7.75 6.52
N ILE A 224 -21.39 7.05 6.48
CA ILE A 224 -22.42 7.19 5.44
C ILE A 224 -23.62 8.03 5.90
N THR A 225 -23.61 8.60 7.11
CA THR A 225 -24.72 9.40 7.63
C THR A 225 -24.46 10.88 7.35
N PRO A 226 -25.35 11.60 6.64
CA PRO A 226 -25.15 13.03 6.38
C PRO A 226 -24.96 13.85 7.66
N PRO A 227 -23.97 14.76 7.72
CA PRO A 227 -23.05 15.15 6.65
C PRO A 227 -21.85 14.19 6.49
N VAL A 228 -21.60 13.73 5.26
CA VAL A 228 -20.49 12.82 4.94
C VAL A 228 -19.29 13.55 4.33
N ALA A 229 -18.10 12.96 4.42
CA ALA A 229 -16.89 13.48 3.79
C ALA A 229 -17.01 13.50 2.25
N PRO A 230 -16.62 14.60 1.58
CA PRO A 230 -16.67 14.69 0.12
C PRO A 230 -15.49 13.96 -0.53
N ILE A 231 -15.66 13.61 -1.80
CA ILE A 231 -14.55 13.21 -2.68
C ILE A 231 -13.62 14.41 -2.86
N ARG A 232 -12.31 14.19 -2.76
CA ARG A 232 -11.26 15.18 -3.00
C ARG A 232 -10.33 14.71 -4.11
N VAL A 233 -10.17 15.55 -5.12
CA VAL A 233 -9.12 15.42 -6.12
C VAL A 233 -7.82 15.96 -5.55
N ILE A 234 -6.84 15.08 -5.35
CA ILE A 234 -5.57 15.39 -4.68
C ILE A 234 -4.53 15.92 -5.65
N LYS A 235 -4.49 15.35 -6.86
CA LYS A 235 -3.58 15.77 -7.93
C LYS A 235 -4.26 15.54 -9.26
N VAL A 236 -4.04 16.47 -10.19
CA VAL A 236 -4.45 16.34 -11.60
C VAL A 236 -3.23 16.44 -12.48
N LEU A 237 -3.07 15.49 -13.39
CA LEU A 237 -2.05 15.49 -14.42
C LEU A 237 -2.74 15.71 -15.77
N HIS A 238 -2.46 16.86 -16.39
CA HIS A 238 -3.00 17.21 -17.70
C HIS A 238 -2.01 16.85 -18.80
N GLY A 239 -2.55 16.47 -19.97
CA GLY A 239 -1.74 16.37 -21.19
C GLY A 239 -0.81 15.16 -21.22
N LEU A 240 -1.09 14.11 -20.44
CA LEU A 240 -0.30 12.89 -20.44
C LEU A 240 -0.46 12.17 -21.79
N ASN A 241 0.65 11.94 -22.48
CA ASN A 241 0.68 11.37 -23.84
C ASN A 241 1.83 10.37 -24.06
N SER A 242 2.54 10.01 -22.99
CA SER A 242 3.72 9.15 -22.98
C SER A 242 3.92 8.59 -21.58
N VAL A 243 4.90 7.69 -21.42
CA VAL A 243 5.27 7.15 -20.11
C VAL A 243 5.64 8.30 -19.16
N PHE A 244 5.14 8.23 -17.93
CA PHE A 244 5.42 9.20 -16.88
C PHE A 244 5.75 8.51 -15.56
N GLY A 245 6.48 9.22 -14.69
CA GLY A 245 6.83 8.75 -13.37
C GLY A 245 7.28 9.91 -12.49
N ASP A 246 6.74 9.99 -11.28
CA ASP A 246 7.05 11.03 -10.30
C ASP A 246 7.17 10.42 -8.91
N ARG A 247 8.19 10.83 -8.14
CA ARG A 247 8.37 10.38 -6.76
C ARG A 247 7.74 11.41 -5.82
N SER A 248 6.94 10.94 -4.87
CA SER A 248 6.44 11.77 -3.78
C SER A 248 7.25 11.47 -2.52
N PHE A 249 7.82 12.52 -1.93
CA PHE A 249 8.62 12.40 -0.70
C PHE A 249 7.79 12.70 0.55
N GLY A 250 6.57 12.15 0.62
CA GLY A 250 5.77 12.08 1.86
C GLY A 250 4.64 13.10 2.01
N ASN A 251 4.37 13.94 1.00
CA ASN A 251 3.25 14.90 1.06
C ASN A 251 1.89 14.30 0.66
N LEU A 252 1.87 13.05 0.20
CA LEU A 252 0.66 12.29 -0.11
C LEU A 252 0.37 11.26 0.99
N LYS A 253 0.10 11.76 2.21
CA LYS A 253 -0.32 10.95 3.37
C LYS A 253 -1.85 10.89 3.43
N PHE A 254 -2.35 9.71 3.72
CA PHE A 254 -3.76 9.40 3.92
C PHE A 254 -3.95 8.64 5.22
N ASP A 255 -5.03 8.96 5.93
CA ASP A 255 -5.37 8.35 7.20
C ASP A 255 -6.18 7.06 6.98
N GLU A 256 -6.36 6.25 8.02
CA GLU A 256 -7.18 5.04 7.98
C GLU A 256 -8.57 5.29 7.37
N LYS A 257 -9.18 4.25 6.80
CA LYS A 257 -10.53 4.29 6.21
C LYS A 257 -10.69 5.37 5.14
N THR A 258 -9.60 5.66 4.42
CA THR A 258 -9.64 6.51 3.24
C THR A 258 -9.70 5.63 2.00
N ASP A 259 -10.74 5.83 1.20
CA ASP A 259 -10.83 5.28 -0.15
C ASP A 259 -9.87 6.06 -1.06
N LEU A 260 -9.03 5.37 -1.83
CA LEU A 260 -8.11 5.92 -2.83
C LEU A 260 -8.37 5.27 -4.19
N TRP A 261 -8.44 6.08 -5.25
CA TRP A 261 -8.55 5.56 -6.61
C TRP A 261 -8.07 6.60 -7.62
N LEU A 262 -7.67 6.12 -8.79
CA LEU A 262 -7.30 7.00 -9.90
C LEU A 262 -8.39 6.96 -10.96
N SER A 263 -8.70 8.13 -11.52
CA SER A 263 -9.64 8.28 -12.62
C SER A 263 -9.03 9.08 -13.75
N GLY A 264 -9.56 8.96 -14.96
CA GLY A 264 -9.06 9.70 -16.09
C GLY A 264 -10.06 9.84 -17.22
N ARG A 265 -9.68 10.62 -18.22
CA ARG A 265 -10.40 10.75 -19.48
C ARG A 265 -9.48 11.21 -20.60
N THR A 266 -9.86 10.87 -21.82
CA THR A 266 -9.22 11.40 -23.02
C THR A 266 -9.48 12.90 -23.17
N THR A 267 -8.44 13.65 -23.52
CA THR A 267 -8.50 15.09 -23.80
C THR A 267 -8.12 15.43 -25.23
N ALA A 268 -7.46 14.52 -25.94
CA ALA A 268 -7.20 14.59 -27.38
C ALA A 268 -6.95 13.19 -27.97
N GLY A 269 -7.07 13.06 -29.30
CA GLY A 269 -6.85 11.78 -30.01
C GLY A 269 -8.08 10.87 -30.10
N GLY A 270 -9.27 11.36 -29.73
CA GLY A 270 -10.54 10.61 -29.73
C GLY A 270 -10.65 9.61 -28.57
N ALA A 271 -11.88 9.14 -28.30
CA ALA A 271 -12.17 8.18 -27.23
C ALA A 271 -11.45 6.82 -27.42
N GLY A 272 -11.40 6.03 -26.36
CA GLY A 272 -10.78 4.70 -26.36
C GLY A 272 -9.27 4.78 -26.29
N ALA A 273 -8.73 5.41 -25.24
CA ALA A 273 -7.31 5.32 -24.93
C ALA A 273 -7.04 4.16 -23.98
N ILE A 274 -5.95 3.43 -24.21
CA ILE A 274 -5.39 2.52 -23.23
C ILE A 274 -4.49 3.32 -22.29
N ILE A 275 -4.71 3.17 -20.98
CA ILE A 275 -3.87 3.71 -19.92
C ILE A 275 -3.59 2.64 -18.88
N GLU A 276 -2.37 2.58 -18.38
CA GLU A 276 -1.98 1.83 -17.19
C GLU A 276 -1.32 2.79 -16.22
N VAL A 277 -1.66 2.68 -14.94
CA VAL A 277 -1.03 3.46 -13.87
C VAL A 277 -0.78 2.59 -12.65
N ASN A 278 0.24 2.94 -11.91
CA ASN A 278 0.55 2.32 -10.63
C ASN A 278 1.02 3.38 -9.63
N TYR A 279 0.75 3.12 -8.36
CA TYR A 279 1.36 3.86 -7.26
C TYR A 279 1.98 2.90 -6.24
N ASP A 280 3.19 3.26 -5.82
CA ASP A 280 3.86 2.60 -4.71
C ASP A 280 3.52 3.33 -3.43
N PHE A 281 3.42 2.59 -2.34
CA PHE A 281 3.07 3.15 -1.05
C PHE A 281 3.80 2.48 0.10
N ILE A 282 3.84 3.19 1.23
CA ILE A 282 4.13 2.63 2.54
C ILE A 282 2.87 2.71 3.38
N GLN A 283 2.48 1.58 3.97
CA GLN A 283 1.43 1.47 4.97
C GLN A 283 2.09 1.22 6.34
N TYR A 284 1.56 1.85 7.38
CA TYR A 284 2.13 1.76 8.72
C TYR A 284 1.08 1.99 9.81
N ALA A 285 1.29 1.35 10.96
CA ALA A 285 0.38 1.46 12.09
C ALA A 285 0.31 2.91 12.62
N ILE A 286 -0.90 3.33 12.98
CA ILE A 286 -1.10 4.57 13.74
C ILE A 286 -0.42 4.41 15.09
N GLY A 287 0.54 5.29 15.39
CA GLY A 287 1.25 5.26 16.67
C GLY A 287 0.26 5.46 17.82
N SER A 288 0.24 4.53 18.77
CA SER A 288 -0.48 4.62 20.05
C SER A 288 0.08 5.74 20.93
#